data_AF-A0A7S1DPM8-F1
#
_entry.id   AF-A0A7S1DPM8-F1
#
_cell.length_a   1.000
_cell.length_b   1.000
_cell.length_c   1.000
_cell.angle_alpha   90.00
_cell.angle_beta   90.00
_cell.angle_gamma   90.00
#
_symmetry.space_group_name_H-M   'P 1'
#
loop_
_entity.id
_entity.type
_entity.pdbx_description
1 polymer ?
#
loop_
_entity_poly.entity_id
_entity_poly.type
_entity_poly.pdbx_seq_one_letter_code
_entity_poly.pdbx_strand_id
1 'polypeptide(L)'
;GYVCVFEADVLAGSAPQLLLIAKQSWMFRCVIAQLEKCLASMRKAWKEATDHTDARIQALNKSIRDHAGSVSVESELVSSVATGCASAALQSFLGQLRESGVRRWEKTVDTACNHIRTNVTGTLLPAAQS
;
A
#
# COMPACT_ATOMS: atom_id res chain seq x y z
N GLY A 1 -43.66 39.13 16.13
CA GLY A 1 -42.60 38.15 15.89
C GLY A 1 -43.24 36.81 15.68
N TYR A 2 -42.90 36.09 14.61
CA TYR A 2 -43.41 34.74 14.38
C TYR A 2 -42.69 33.78 15.32
N VAL A 3 -43.45 33.07 16.17
CA VAL A 3 -42.94 31.97 16.98
C VAL A 3 -43.14 30.70 16.16
N CYS A 4 -42.04 30.04 15.82
CA CYS A 4 -42.07 28.74 15.15
C CYS A 4 -42.03 27.65 16.23
N VAL A 5 -43.10 26.85 16.33
CA VAL A 5 -43.16 25.68 17.20
C VAL A 5 -42.87 24.46 16.34
N PHE A 6 -41.79 23.75 16.65
CA PHE A 6 -41.47 22.48 15.99
C PHE A 6 -42.13 21.34 16.77
N GLU A 7 -43.10 20.67 16.14
CA GLU A 7 -43.67 19.43 16.68
C GLU A 7 -42.61 18.31 16.60
N ALA A 8 -42.16 17.88 17.76
CA ALA A 8 -41.17 16.82 17.95
C ALA A 8 -41.82 15.48 18.33
N ASP A 9 -43.12 15.31 18.10
CA ASP A 9 -43.88 14.15 18.59
C ASP A 9 -43.36 12.82 18.01
N VAL A 10 -42.85 12.85 16.78
CA VAL A 10 -42.15 11.71 16.14
C VAL A 10 -40.84 11.38 16.86
N LEU A 11 -40.10 12.40 17.32
CA LEU A 11 -38.88 12.24 18.11
C LEU A 11 -39.20 11.69 19.51
N ALA A 12 -40.30 12.12 20.13
CA ALA A 12 -40.71 11.69 21.46
C ALA A 12 -41.24 10.25 21.47
N GLY A 13 -42.07 9.87 20.48
CA GLY A 13 -42.65 8.53 20.39
C GLY A 13 -41.66 7.43 19.96
N SER A 14 -40.59 7.81 19.26
CA SER A 14 -39.56 6.88 18.74
C SER A 14 -38.15 7.18 19.25
N ALA A 15 -38.02 7.94 20.35
CA ALA A 15 -36.74 8.37 20.91
C ALA A 15 -35.71 7.23 21.09
N PRO A 16 -36.05 6.06 21.68
CA PRO A 16 -35.06 5.01 21.88
C PRO A 16 -34.60 4.36 20.57
N GLN A 17 -35.49 4.21 19.57
CA GLN A 17 -35.14 3.69 18.25
C GLN A 17 -34.25 4.69 17.49
N LEU A 18 -34.57 5.98 17.57
CA LEU A 18 -33.76 7.04 16.96
C LEU A 18 -32.36 7.12 17.59
N LEU A 19 -32.25 6.96 18.91
CA LEU A 19 -30.96 6.88 19.61
C LEU A 19 -30.16 5.66 19.18
N LEU A 20 -30.81 4.49 19.01
CA LEU A 20 -30.15 3.29 18.53
C LEU A 20 -29.62 3.48 17.10
N ILE A 21 -30.45 4.01 16.20
CA ILE A 21 -30.09 4.30 14.81
C ILE A 21 -28.96 5.33 14.77
N ALA A 22 -29.02 6.39 15.58
CA ALA A 22 -27.98 7.41 15.66
C ALA A 22 -26.65 6.81 16.14
N LYS A 23 -26.68 5.95 17.17
CA LYS A 23 -25.49 5.24 17.67
C LYS A 23 -24.89 4.33 16.60
N GLN A 24 -25.71 3.51 15.94
CA GLN A 24 -25.26 2.65 14.85
C GLN A 24 -24.68 3.45 13.69
N SER A 25 -25.37 4.51 13.27
CA SER A 25 -24.91 5.40 12.19
C SER A 25 -23.58 6.05 12.51
N TRP A 26 -23.37 6.48 13.75
CA TRP A 26 -22.10 7.02 14.21
C TRP A 26 -21.00 5.96 14.20
N MET A 27 -21.27 4.75 14.71
CA MET A 27 -20.29 3.66 14.69
C MET A 27 -19.90 3.28 13.26
N PHE A 28 -20.84 3.16 12.33
CA PHE A 28 -20.55 2.89 10.92
C PHE A 28 -19.66 3.97 10.31
N ARG A 29 -19.94 5.25 10.58
CA ARG A 29 -19.09 6.35 10.12
C ARG A 29 -17.67 6.25 10.67
N CYS A 30 -17.51 5.92 11.96
CA CYS A 30 -16.19 5.73 12.56
C CYS A 30 -15.44 4.56 11.92
N VAL A 31 -16.11 3.42 11.69
CA VAL A 31 -15.51 2.25 11.04
C VAL A 31 -15.08 2.60 9.61
N ILE A 32 -15.95 3.23 8.81
CA ILE A 32 -15.63 3.63 7.43
C ILE A 32 -14.43 4.58 7.40
N ALA A 33 -14.42 5.62 8.25
CA ALA A 33 -13.31 6.56 8.30
C ALA A 33 -11.97 5.89 8.66
N GLN A 34 -12.01 4.91 9.57
CA GLN A 34 -10.83 4.13 9.93
C GLN A 34 -10.36 3.22 8.79
N LEU A 35 -11.29 2.59 8.08
CA LEU A 35 -11.00 1.77 6.90
C LEU A 35 -10.35 2.62 5.79
N GLU A 36 -10.91 3.79 5.48
CA GLU A 36 -10.36 4.73 4.50
C GLU A 36 -8.94 5.15 4.85
N LYS A 37 -8.69 5.48 6.13
CA LYS A 37 -7.35 5.84 6.62
C LYS A 37 -6.35 4.69 6.47
N CYS A 38 -6.76 3.47 6.82
CA CYS A 38 -5.92 2.28 6.66
C CYS A 38 -5.61 2.01 5.18
N LEU A 39 -6.61 2.06 4.30
CA LEU A 39 -6.43 1.87 2.86
C LEU A 39 -5.49 2.92 2.26
N ALA A 40 -5.66 4.19 2.62
CA ALA A 40 -4.79 5.28 2.17
C ALA A 40 -3.34 5.06 2.63
N SER A 41 -3.15 4.65 3.89
CA SER A 41 -1.82 4.36 4.45
C SER A 41 -1.14 3.19 3.75
N MET A 42 -1.85 2.09 3.52
CA MET A 42 -1.33 0.93 2.79
C MET A 42 -0.99 1.27 1.35
N ARG A 43 -1.86 2.01 0.66
CA ARG A 43 -1.61 2.46 -0.72
C ARG A 43 -0.35 3.30 -0.81
N LYS A 44 -0.14 4.21 0.15
CA LYS A 44 1.07 5.03 0.21
C LYS A 44 2.32 4.16 0.41
N ALA A 45 2.31 3.26 1.40
CA ALA A 45 3.45 2.39 1.67
C ALA A 45 3.80 1.48 0.47
N TRP A 46 2.78 0.89 -0.16
CA TRP A 46 2.98 0.08 -1.37
C TRP A 46 3.55 0.90 -2.51
N LYS A 47 3.00 2.10 -2.74
CA LYS A 47 3.46 3.00 -3.79
C LYS A 47 4.93 3.40 -3.60
N GLU A 48 5.34 3.71 -2.38
CA GLU A 48 6.74 4.05 -2.09
C GLU A 48 7.68 2.87 -2.41
N ALA A 49 7.28 1.65 -2.09
CA ALA A 49 8.05 0.44 -2.39
C ALA A 49 8.10 0.11 -3.89
N THR A 50 6.98 0.27 -4.61
CA THR A 50 6.94 0.06 -6.07
C THR A 50 7.76 1.12 -6.80
N ASP A 51 7.61 2.40 -6.42
CA ASP A 51 8.36 3.49 -7.05
C ASP A 51 9.89 3.31 -6.87
N HIS A 52 10.33 2.81 -5.69
CA HIS A 52 11.73 2.43 -5.47
C HIS A 52 12.18 1.26 -6.35
N THR A 53 11.34 0.25 -6.49
CA THR A 53 11.61 -0.94 -7.31
C THR A 53 11.72 -0.58 -8.78
N ASP A 54 10.77 0.21 -9.30
CA ASP A 54 10.76 0.69 -10.67
C ASP A 54 12.01 1.51 -10.99
N ALA A 55 12.45 2.37 -10.07
CA ALA A 55 13.69 3.12 -10.24
C ALA A 55 14.93 2.20 -10.39
N ARG A 56 14.97 1.06 -9.67
CA ARG A 56 16.05 0.07 -9.79
C ARG A 56 15.97 -0.69 -11.11
N ILE A 57 14.77 -1.11 -11.52
CA ILE A 57 14.55 -1.77 -12.81
C ILE A 57 14.91 -0.84 -13.96
N GLN A 58 14.56 0.45 -13.88
CA GLN A 58 14.95 1.45 -14.89
C GLN A 58 16.47 1.67 -14.94
N ALA A 59 17.13 1.70 -13.79
CA ALA A 59 18.59 1.80 -13.73
C ALA A 59 19.28 0.57 -14.37
N LEU A 60 18.76 -0.64 -14.13
CA LEU A 60 19.27 -1.85 -14.77
C LEU A 60 18.98 -1.86 -16.28
N ASN A 61 17.76 -1.51 -16.71
CA ASN A 61 17.41 -1.34 -18.12
C ASN A 61 18.32 -0.33 -18.83
N LYS A 62 18.69 0.77 -18.15
CA LYS A 62 19.66 1.71 -18.67
C LYS A 62 21.04 1.07 -18.80
N SER A 63 21.50 0.36 -17.77
CA SER A 63 22.79 -0.34 -17.83
C SER A 63 22.87 -1.36 -18.96
N ILE A 64 21.81 -2.15 -19.19
CA ILE A 64 21.73 -3.11 -20.29
C ILE A 64 21.86 -2.41 -21.65
N ARG A 65 21.11 -1.32 -21.85
CA ARG A 65 21.18 -0.53 -23.09
C ARG A 65 22.56 0.10 -23.29
N ASP A 66 23.17 0.63 -22.23
CA ASP A 66 24.50 1.25 -22.28
C ASP A 66 25.61 0.23 -22.68
N HIS A 67 25.39 -1.06 -22.42
CA HIS A 67 26.29 -2.15 -22.85
C HIS A 67 25.83 -2.82 -24.16
N ALA A 68 25.00 -2.15 -24.96
CA ALA A 68 24.46 -2.65 -26.23
C ALA A 68 23.64 -3.96 -26.14
N GLY A 69 23.10 -4.28 -24.96
CA GLY A 69 22.17 -5.38 -24.77
C GLY A 69 20.77 -5.03 -25.29
N SER A 70 20.14 -5.96 -26.00
CA SER A 70 18.72 -5.89 -26.43
C SER A 70 17.78 -6.74 -25.58
N VAL A 71 18.31 -7.34 -24.51
CA VAL A 71 17.61 -8.31 -23.66
C VAL A 71 16.79 -7.58 -22.60
N SER A 72 15.59 -8.07 -22.28
CA SER A 72 14.79 -7.50 -21.20
C SER A 72 15.46 -7.74 -19.84
N VAL A 73 15.13 -6.91 -18.85
CA VAL A 73 15.61 -7.09 -17.46
C VAL A 73 15.24 -8.47 -16.92
N GLU A 74 14.04 -8.95 -17.19
CA GLU A 74 13.58 -10.27 -16.74
C GLU A 74 14.44 -11.38 -17.34
N SER A 75 14.68 -11.34 -18.65
CA SER A 75 15.49 -12.36 -19.33
C SER A 75 16.94 -12.33 -18.87
N GLU A 76 17.51 -11.14 -18.65
CA GLU A 76 18.86 -10.96 -18.09
C GLU A 76 18.97 -11.57 -16.68
N LEU A 77 18.01 -11.27 -15.80
CA LEU A 77 17.98 -11.82 -14.43
C LEU A 77 17.77 -13.33 -14.42
N VAL A 78 16.83 -13.84 -15.23
CA VAL A 78 16.55 -15.28 -15.34
C VAL A 78 17.76 -16.03 -15.89
N SER A 79 18.41 -15.49 -16.93
CA SER A 79 19.65 -16.04 -17.49
C SER A 79 20.76 -16.08 -16.43
N SER A 80 20.89 -15.01 -15.64
CA SER A 80 21.90 -14.96 -14.58
C SER A 80 21.65 -16.00 -13.49
N VAL A 81 20.40 -16.22 -13.09
CA VAL A 81 20.03 -17.27 -12.12
C VAL A 81 20.28 -18.67 -12.71
N ALA A 82 19.90 -18.89 -13.98
CA ALA A 82 20.02 -20.19 -14.62
C ALA A 82 21.47 -20.60 -14.90
N THR A 83 22.32 -19.64 -15.24
CA THR A 83 23.72 -19.89 -15.63
C THR A 83 24.72 -19.63 -14.52
N GLY A 84 24.32 -18.91 -13.47
CA GLY A 84 25.23 -18.41 -12.42
C GLY A 84 26.14 -17.26 -12.89
N CYS A 85 26.04 -16.83 -14.14
CA CYS A 85 26.87 -15.78 -14.73
C CYS A 85 26.08 -14.47 -14.83
N ALA A 86 26.65 -13.37 -14.34
CA ALA A 86 26.09 -12.04 -14.56
C ALA A 86 26.74 -11.39 -15.78
N SER A 87 25.96 -10.80 -16.70
CA SER A 87 26.54 -10.02 -17.80
C SER A 87 27.29 -8.79 -17.31
N ALA A 88 28.09 -8.18 -18.17
CA ALA A 88 28.80 -6.93 -17.85
C ALA A 88 27.84 -5.80 -17.40
N ALA A 89 26.64 -5.72 -17.99
CA ALA A 89 25.62 -4.77 -17.59
C ALA A 89 25.11 -5.05 -16.18
N LEU A 90 24.75 -6.30 -15.89
CA LEU A 90 24.27 -6.70 -14.56
C LEU A 90 25.36 -6.53 -13.50
N GLN A 91 26.61 -6.86 -13.80
CA GLN A 91 27.75 -6.64 -12.91
C GLN A 91 27.98 -5.14 -12.63
N SER A 92 27.89 -4.29 -13.66
CA SER A 92 28.02 -2.83 -13.51
C SER A 92 26.92 -2.26 -12.63
N PHE A 93 25.67 -2.68 -12.86
CA PHE A 93 24.53 -2.30 -12.03
C PHE A 93 24.70 -2.76 -10.57
N LEU A 94 25.07 -4.03 -10.34
CA LEU A 94 25.29 -4.57 -9.00
C LEU A 94 26.46 -3.89 -8.29
N GLY A 95 27.53 -3.53 -9.03
CA GLY A 95 28.67 -2.77 -8.49
C GLY A 95 28.29 -1.38 -8.00
N GLN A 96 27.33 -0.72 -8.67
CA GLN A 96 26.79 0.57 -8.23
C GLN A 96 25.79 0.44 -7.08
N LEU A 97 24.90 -0.56 -7.13
CA LEU A 97 23.90 -0.80 -6.10
C LEU A 97 24.54 -1.22 -4.78
N ARG A 98 25.55 -2.10 -4.87
CA ARG A 98 26.24 -2.78 -3.76
C ARG A 98 25.29 -3.59 -2.88
N GLU A 99 25.84 -4.46 -2.05
CA GLU A 99 25.06 -5.27 -1.11
C GLU A 99 24.21 -4.39 -0.17
N SER A 100 24.75 -3.26 0.29
CA SER A 100 24.02 -2.31 1.13
C SER A 100 22.79 -1.71 0.44
N GLY A 101 22.86 -1.47 -0.87
CA GLY A 101 21.73 -0.96 -1.64
C GLY A 101 20.65 -2.02 -1.86
N VAL A 102 21.06 -3.27 -2.10
CA VAL A 102 20.13 -4.42 -2.19
C VAL A 102 19.40 -4.62 -0.86
N ARG A 103 20.12 -4.68 0.27
CA ARG A 103 19.53 -4.84 1.61
C ARG A 103 18.59 -3.69 1.97
N ARG A 104 18.92 -2.45 1.57
CA ARG A 104 18.03 -1.31 1.79
C ARG A 104 16.77 -1.41 0.95
N TRP A 105 16.90 -1.86 -0.30
CA TRP A 105 15.76 -2.07 -1.19
C TRP A 105 14.84 -3.18 -0.67
N GLU A 106 15.39 -4.33 -0.31
CA GLU A 106 14.70 -5.43 0.37
C GLU A 106 13.93 -4.92 1.60
N LYS A 107 14.61 -4.20 2.50
CA LYS A 107 13.99 -3.65 3.70
C LYS A 107 12.82 -2.71 3.41
N THR A 108 12.90 -1.90 2.35
CA THR A 108 11.78 -1.03 1.94
C THR A 108 10.56 -1.85 1.53
N VAL A 109 10.75 -2.89 0.71
CA VAL A 109 9.67 -3.78 0.26
C VAL A 109 9.08 -4.56 1.43
N ASP A 110 9.93 -5.14 2.28
CA ASP A 110 9.50 -5.88 3.48
C ASP A 110 8.71 -5.00 4.45
N THR A 111 9.15 -3.76 4.64
CA THR A 111 8.45 -2.81 5.52
C THR A 111 7.05 -2.51 4.96
N ALA A 112 6.92 -2.30 3.65
CA ALA A 112 5.63 -2.08 3.01
C ALA A 112 4.72 -3.32 3.13
N CYS A 113 5.23 -4.52 2.84
CA CYS A 113 4.48 -5.78 2.98
C CYS A 113 4.02 -6.02 4.41
N ASN A 114 4.91 -5.81 5.39
CA ASN A 114 4.56 -5.94 6.81
C ASN A 114 3.53 -4.91 7.26
N HIS A 115 3.63 -3.67 6.78
CA HIS A 115 2.66 -2.62 7.08
C HIS A 115 1.28 -2.96 6.50
N ILE A 116 1.22 -3.47 5.27
CA ILE A 116 -0.02 -3.92 4.64
C ILE A 116 -0.60 -5.10 5.43
N ARG A 117 0.20 -6.14 5.69
CA ARG A 117 -0.22 -7.31 6.48
C ARG A 117 -0.80 -6.91 7.83
N THR A 118 -0.12 -6.01 8.54
CA THR A 118 -0.54 -5.55 9.87
C THR A 118 -1.87 -4.79 9.80
N ASN A 119 -2.07 -3.91 8.82
CA ASN A 119 -3.33 -3.18 8.66
C ASN A 119 -4.48 -4.08 8.20
N VAL A 120 -4.20 -5.05 7.32
CA VAL A 120 -5.20 -6.02 6.86
C VAL A 120 -5.67 -6.90 8.00
N THR A 121 -4.74 -7.51 8.72
CA THR A 121 -5.05 -8.46 9.81
C THR A 121 -5.53 -7.77 11.08
N GLY A 122 -4.98 -6.60 11.41
CA GLY A 122 -5.26 -5.87 12.65
C GLY A 122 -6.48 -4.95 12.58
N THR A 123 -6.84 -4.45 11.40
CA THR A 123 -7.89 -3.42 11.29
C THR A 123 -8.98 -3.78 10.28
N LEU A 124 -8.60 -4.12 9.04
CA LEU A 124 -9.59 -4.36 7.98
C LEU A 124 -10.42 -5.63 8.21
N LEU A 125 -9.74 -6.74 8.52
CA LEU A 125 -10.42 -8.03 8.70
C LEU A 125 -11.39 -8.02 9.90
N PRO A 126 -11.00 -7.52 11.09
CA PRO A 126 -11.94 -7.40 12.20
C PRO A 126 -13.12 -6.47 11.89
N ALA A 127 -12.85 -5.33 11.25
CA ALA A 127 -13.90 -4.38 10.88
C ALA A 127 -14.89 -4.93 9.84
N ALA A 128 -14.46 -5.84 8.96
CA ALA A 128 -15.33 -6.51 7.99
C ALA A 128 -16.15 -7.66 8.61
N GLN A 129 -15.71 -8.20 9.75
CA GLN A 129 -16.39 -9.27 10.50
C GLN A 129 -17.35 -8.74 11.57
N SER A 130 -17.31 -7.44 11.86
CA SER A 130 -18.13 -6.75 12.87
C SER A 130 -19.41 -6.20 12.27
#